data_AF-A0A497HSY9-F1
#
_entry.id   AF-A0A497HSY9-F1
#
_cell.length_a   1.000
_cell.length_b   1.000
_cell.length_c   1.000
_cell.angle_alpha   90.00
_cell.angle_beta   90.00
_cell.angle_gamma   90.00
#
_symmetry.space_group_name_H-M   'P 1'
#
loop_
_entity.id
_entity.type
_entity.pdbx_description
1 polymer ?
#
loop_
_entity_poly.entity_id
_entity_poly.type
_entity_poly.pdbx_seq_one_letter_code
_entity_poly.pdbx_strand_id
1 'polypeptide(L)'
;MEVKDAVTVSKKGIREIRELEEKGRYVIYLYRDLESGEVKEKKRKLVLLSDDGRWSEYFIIPTKTPGRYLLLHAEEKERGRGIKTEKGVVSLNDVLGG
;
A
#
# COMPACT_ATOMS: atom_id res chain seq x y z
N MET A 1 -23.86 16.36 2.37
CA MET A 1 -23.05 16.67 1.17
C MET A 1 -23.87 16.37 -0.06
N GLU A 2 -23.71 17.18 -1.09
CA GLU A 2 -24.35 17.03 -2.40
C GLU A 2 -23.29 16.67 -3.46
N VAL A 3 -23.73 16.20 -4.64
CA VAL A 3 -22.82 15.86 -5.75
C VAL A 3 -21.91 17.03 -6.13
N LYS A 4 -22.40 18.28 -6.03
CA LYS A 4 -21.62 19.49 -6.31
C LYS A 4 -20.38 19.62 -5.41
N ASP A 5 -20.41 19.06 -4.21
CA ASP A 5 -19.29 19.08 -3.26
C ASP A 5 -18.17 18.11 -3.67
N ALA A 6 -18.46 17.15 -4.56
CA ALA A 6 -17.50 16.21 -5.14
C ALA A 6 -16.88 16.70 -6.46
N VAL A 7 -17.41 17.78 -7.06
CA VAL A 7 -16.90 18.36 -8.31
C VAL A 7 -15.57 19.07 -8.07
N THR A 8 -14.64 18.92 -9.01
CA THR A 8 -13.36 19.63 -9.05
C THR A 8 -13.03 20.11 -10.45
N VAL A 9 -12.03 20.98 -10.55
CA VAL A 9 -11.51 21.47 -11.82
C VAL A 9 -10.03 21.12 -11.86
N SER A 10 -9.62 20.33 -12.84
CA SER A 10 -8.22 19.94 -13.00
C SER A 10 -7.35 21.15 -13.36
N LYS A 11 -6.03 21.01 -13.30
CA LYS A 11 -5.09 22.07 -13.71
C LYS A 11 -5.27 22.53 -15.16
N LYS A 12 -5.93 21.73 -16.00
CA LYS A 12 -6.25 22.03 -17.40
C LYS A 12 -7.64 22.66 -17.58
N GLY A 13 -8.38 22.94 -16.50
CA GLY A 13 -9.72 23.53 -16.55
C GLY A 13 -10.85 22.53 -16.77
N ILE A 14 -10.57 21.22 -16.75
CA ILE A 14 -11.58 20.17 -17.00
C ILE A 14 -12.37 19.93 -15.71
N ARG A 15 -13.70 19.93 -15.80
CA ARG A 15 -14.57 19.57 -14.67
C ARG A 15 -14.60 18.05 -14.50
N GLU A 16 -14.33 17.59 -13.29
CA GLU A 16 -14.25 16.18 -12.92
C GLU A 16 -15.04 15.95 -11.61
N ILE A 17 -15.52 14.72 -11.39
CA ILE A 17 -16.16 14.31 -10.13
C ILE A 17 -15.21 13.34 -9.42
N ARG A 18 -14.99 13.54 -8.12
CA ARG A 18 -14.30 12.56 -7.29
C ARG A 18 -15.28 11.45 -6.89
N GLU A 19 -15.01 10.24 -7.37
CA GLU A 19 -15.76 9.05 -7.02
C GLU A 19 -14.90 8.11 -6.17
N LEU A 20 -15.53 7.39 -5.24
CA LEU A 20 -14.85 6.40 -4.41
C LEU A 20 -14.71 5.11 -5.24
N GLU A 21 -13.47 4.74 -5.56
CA GLU A 21 -13.18 3.48 -6.25
C GLU A 21 -13.07 2.32 -5.26
N GLU A 22 -12.32 2.50 -4.17
CA GLU A 22 -12.10 1.45 -3.17
C GLU A 22 -11.77 2.06 -1.80
N LYS A 23 -12.12 1.32 -0.74
CA LYS A 23 -11.65 1.56 0.63
C LYS A 23 -11.29 0.23 1.29
N GLY A 24 -10.42 0.29 2.28
CA GLY A 24 -9.96 -0.88 2.98
C GLY A 24 -8.89 -0.57 4.01
N ARG A 25 -8.20 -1.62 4.42
CA ARG A 25 -7.08 -1.60 5.36
C ARG A 25 -5.78 -1.82 4.61
N TYR A 26 -4.67 -1.36 5.16
CA TYR A 26 -3.37 -1.51 4.53
C TYR A 26 -2.26 -1.76 5.54
N VAL A 27 -1.19 -2.39 5.05
CA VAL A 27 0.07 -2.53 5.76
C VAL A 27 1.22 -2.25 4.82
N ILE A 28 2.25 -1.58 5.34
CA ILE A 28 3.52 -1.39 4.66
C ILE A 28 4.59 -2.06 5.50
N TYR A 29 5.39 -2.92 4.87
CA TYR A 29 6.56 -3.51 5.51
C TYR A 29 7.80 -3.35 4.63
N LEU A 30 8.96 -3.50 5.26
CA LEU A 30 10.27 -3.44 4.62
C LEU A 30 11.03 -4.73 4.87
N TYR A 31 12.06 -4.96 4.07
CA TYR A 31 12.95 -6.10 4.22
C TYR A 31 14.21 -5.67 4.95
N ARG A 32 14.57 -6.38 6.01
CA ARG A 32 15.86 -6.24 6.69
C ARG A 32 16.71 -7.46 6.42
N ASP A 33 18.00 -7.25 6.29
CA ASP A 33 18.97 -8.31 6.31
C ASP A 33 19.00 -9.01 7.67
N LEU A 34 19.09 -10.34 7.67
CA LEU A 34 19.04 -11.12 8.89
C LEU A 34 20.28 -10.92 9.77
N GLU A 35 21.45 -10.79 9.15
CA GLU A 35 22.73 -10.74 9.86
C GLU A 35 23.07 -9.32 10.34
N SER A 36 22.94 -8.33 9.46
CA SER A 36 23.28 -6.93 9.77
C SER A 36 22.12 -6.13 10.34
N GLY A 37 20.87 -6.57 10.16
CA GLY A 37 19.68 -5.80 10.51
C GLY A 37 19.44 -4.56 9.63
N GLU A 38 20.32 -4.31 8.65
CA GLU A 38 20.23 -3.18 7.74
C GLU A 38 19.11 -3.35 6.72
N VAL A 39 18.53 -2.24 6.28
CA VAL A 39 17.58 -2.21 5.18
C VAL A 39 18.38 -2.28 3.87
N LYS A 40 18.71 -3.49 3.42
CA LYS A 40 19.52 -3.71 2.20
C LYS A 40 18.78 -3.31 0.93
N GLU A 41 17.48 -3.62 0.85
CA GLU A 41 16.63 -3.17 -0.26
C GLU A 41 15.87 -1.91 0.13
N LYS A 42 15.98 -0.86 -0.69
CA LYS A 42 15.16 0.36 -0.52
C LYS A 42 13.69 0.16 -0.90
N LYS A 43 13.32 -1.04 -1.36
CA LYS A 43 11.93 -1.36 -1.74
C LYS A 43 11.12 -1.69 -0.49
N ARG A 44 9.89 -1.20 -0.44
CA ARG A 44 8.89 -1.58 0.56
C ARG A 44 7.79 -2.36 -0.12
N LYS A 45 7.02 -3.11 0.63
CA LYS A 45 5.83 -3.78 0.15
C LYS A 45 4.60 -3.14 0.79
N LEU A 46 3.63 -2.80 -0.05
CA LEU A 46 2.30 -2.34 0.33
C LEU A 46 1.31 -3.47 0.07
N VAL A 47 0.51 -3.79 1.06
CA VAL A 47 -0.58 -4.75 0.94
C VAL A 47 -1.87 -4.05 1.31
N LEU A 48 -2.86 -4.12 0.43
CA LEU A 48 -4.19 -3.56 0.59
C LEU A 48 -5.19 -4.71 0.76
N LEU A 49 -6.05 -4.60 1.76
CA LEU A 49 -7.22 -5.44 1.98
C LEU A 49 -8.46 -4.56 1.82
N SER A 50 -9.12 -4.68 0.67
CA SER A 50 -10.36 -3.99 0.36
C SER A 50 -11.49 -4.45 1.30
N ASP A 51 -12.47 -3.59 1.56
CA ASP A 51 -13.65 -3.94 2.38
C ASP A 51 -14.50 -5.07 1.77
N ASP A 52 -14.38 -5.31 0.46
CA ASP A 52 -15.00 -6.42 -0.26
C ASP A 52 -14.20 -7.73 -0.18
N GLY A 53 -13.08 -7.74 0.56
CA GLY A 53 -12.21 -8.90 0.76
C GLY A 53 -11.16 -9.12 -0.35
N ARG A 54 -11.09 -8.26 -1.37
CA ARG A 54 -10.00 -8.31 -2.36
C ARG A 54 -8.67 -7.90 -1.72
N TRP A 55 -7.60 -8.50 -2.22
CA TRP A 55 -6.24 -8.16 -1.84
C TRP A 55 -5.49 -7.61 -3.05
N SER A 56 -4.70 -6.56 -2.84
CA SER A 56 -3.77 -6.06 -3.84
C SER A 56 -2.41 -5.80 -3.20
N GLU A 57 -1.36 -6.22 -3.88
CA GLU A 57 0.01 -6.11 -3.39
C GLU A 57 0.84 -5.26 -4.35
N TYR A 58 1.67 -4.37 -3.80
CA TYR A 58 2.52 -3.49 -4.59
C TYR A 58 3.91 -3.40 -3.99
N PHE A 59 4.93 -3.32 -4.84
CA PHE A 59 6.25 -2.84 -4.44
C PHE A 59 6.29 -1.32 -4.54
N ILE A 60 6.72 -0.66 -3.47
CA ILE A 60 7.03 0.77 -3.45
C ILE A 60 8.54 0.92 -3.66
N ILE A 61 8.93 1.46 -4.82
CA ILE A 61 10.33 1.65 -5.20
C ILE A 61 10.65 3.15 -5.22
N PRO A 62 11.61 3.65 -4.42
CA PRO A 62 12.02 5.03 -4.49
C PRO A 62 12.70 5.33 -5.84
N THR A 63 12.38 6.48 -6.41
CA THR A 63 13.08 6.97 -7.61
C THR A 63 14.28 7.83 -7.22
N LYS A 64 15.07 8.25 -8.21
CA LYS A 64 16.15 9.22 -8.01
C LYS A 64 15.62 10.60 -7.57
N THR A 65 14.35 10.92 -7.85
CA THR A 65 13.74 12.19 -7.45
C THR A 65 13.18 12.07 -6.04
N PRO A 66 13.62 12.90 -5.07
CA PRO A 66 13.08 12.89 -3.71
C PRO A 66 11.56 13.04 -3.69
N GLY A 67 10.90 12.24 -2.86
CA GLY A 67 9.44 12.24 -2.71
C GLY A 67 8.66 11.56 -3.84
N ARG A 68 9.32 11.01 -4.87
CA ARG A 68 8.68 10.24 -5.93
C ARG A 68 8.99 8.75 -5.82
N TYR A 69 7.93 7.95 -5.90
CA TYR A 69 7.98 6.49 -5.81
C TYR A 69 7.24 5.86 -6.99
N LEU A 70 7.69 4.69 -7.40
CA LEU A 70 6.96 3.81 -8.31
C LEU A 70 6.20 2.77 -7.48
N LEU A 71 4.91 2.59 -7.79
CA LEU A 71 4.14 1.43 -7.36
C LEU A 71 4.14 0.41 -8.49
N LEU A 72 4.64 -0.79 -8.22
CA LEU A 72 4.59 -1.92 -9.14
C LEU A 72 3.66 -2.98 -8.57
N HIS A 73 2.65 -3.39 -9.33
CA HIS A 73 1.77 -4.50 -8.93
C HIS A 73 2.59 -5.78 -8.73
N ALA A 74 2.38 -6.47 -7.62
CA ALA A 74 3.01 -7.75 -7.33
C ALA A 74 2.03 -8.87 -7.69
N GLU A 75 2.44 -9.77 -8.59
CA GLU A 75 1.61 -10.89 -9.03
C GLU A 75 1.53 -12.03 -7.98
N GLU A 76 2.51 -12.10 -7.08
CA GLU A 76 2.52 -13.08 -5.98
C GLU A 76 1.59 -12.67 -4.85
N LYS A 77 0.76 -13.62 -4.38
CA LYS A 77 -0.06 -13.48 -3.18
C LYS A 77 0.76 -13.97 -1.98
N GLU A 78 1.30 -13.07 -1.17
CA GLU A 78 2.01 -13.42 0.08
C GLU A 78 1.06 -13.73 1.25
N ARG A 79 -0.13 -14.23 0.92
CA ARG A 79 -1.16 -14.62 1.89
C ARG A 79 -0.58 -15.70 2.81
N GLY A 80 -0.39 -15.34 4.08
CA GLY A 80 0.14 -16.24 5.12
C GLY A 80 1.61 -16.04 5.49
N ARG A 81 2.33 -15.06 4.92
CA ARG A 81 3.68 -14.73 5.41
C ARG A 81 3.62 -14.02 6.76
N GLY A 82 4.57 -14.39 7.62
CA GLY A 82 4.78 -13.77 8.92
C GLY A 82 5.52 -12.43 8.78
N ILE A 83 5.04 -11.41 9.50
CA ILE A 83 5.66 -10.10 9.63
C ILE A 83 6.18 -9.94 11.05
N LYS A 84 7.46 -9.56 11.16
CA LYS A 84 8.06 -9.20 12.44
C LYS A 84 7.53 -7.84 12.90
N THR A 85 7.00 -7.81 14.11
CA THR A 85 6.58 -6.62 14.85
C THR A 85 7.39 -6.51 16.15
N GLU A 86 7.16 -5.45 16.92
CA GLU A 86 7.75 -5.30 18.27
C GLU A 86 7.30 -6.42 19.23
N LYS A 87 6.13 -7.03 18.99
CA LYS A 87 5.52 -8.05 19.87
C LYS A 87 5.81 -9.49 19.44
N GLY A 88 6.60 -9.68 18.37
CA GLY A 88 6.87 -11.00 17.77
C GLY A 88 6.46 -11.07 16.31
N VAL A 89 6.29 -12.29 15.79
CA VAL A 89 5.90 -12.53 14.40
C VAL A 89 4.40 -12.81 14.34
N VAL A 90 3.68 -12.09 13.48
CA VAL A 90 2.23 -12.20 13.25
C VAL A 90 1.95 -12.40 11.76
N SER A 91 0.80 -12.94 11.38
CA SER A 91 0.45 -13.05 9.97
C SER A 91 -0.02 -11.72 9.40
N LEU A 92 0.08 -11.56 8.07
CA LEU A 92 -0.52 -10.42 7.36
C LEU A 92 -2.02 -10.26 7.63
N ASN A 93 -2.76 -11.37 7.77
CA ASN A 93 -4.19 -11.34 8.07
C ASN A 93 -4.46 -10.75 9.46
N ASP A 94 -3.66 -11.14 10.46
CA ASP A 94 -3.81 -10.62 11.83
C ASP A 94 -3.58 -9.11 11.88
N VAL A 95 -2.56 -8.62 11.15
CA VAL A 95 -2.24 -7.18 11.08
C VAL A 95 -3.35 -6.41 10.38
N LEU A 96 -3.91 -6.99 9.32
CA LEU A 96 -4.97 -6.37 8.56
C LEU A 96 -6.35 -6.60 9.18
N GLY A 97 -6.48 -7.37 10.26
CA GLY A 97 -7.75 -7.69 10.94
C GLY A 97 -8.76 -8.42 10.05
N GLY A 98 -8.28 -9.14 9.03
CA GLY A 98 -9.10 -9.92 8.09
C GLY A 98 -9.52 -11.27 8.62
#